data_AF-A0A6P6PV96-F1
#
_entry.id   AF-A0A6P6PV96-F1
#
_cell.length_a   1.000
_cell.length_b   1.000
_cell.length_c   1.000
_cell.angle_alpha   90.00
_cell.angle_beta   90.00
_cell.angle_gamma   90.00
#
_symmetry.space_group_name_H-M   'P 1'
#
loop_
_entity.id
_entity.type
_entity.pdbx_description
1 polymer ?
#
loop_
_entity_poly.entity_id
_entity_poly.type
_entity_poly.pdbx_seq_one_letter_code
_entity_poly.pdbx_strand_id
1 'polypeptide(L)'
;MADLQNISGGKAELQPEAITDIGVLASKKEPPAGYYIVAQTTDGFDANLWKDSIFKSKVTRYLCFTRAATSKNKQLCNVVVDVKLIDLKDCLPEGFTPIQDTTDTQEQALRKERLCVKLVPRHCADMAICDMVVQGKSKHSLTNYTFIGELNGLGIWYQLGKVIKSQDTVLKTSSTAGVARKCLESPASSPTKKNMVRPDYEHQTYNLYTKSAMDDIPFMIYKKSTSTFRDEIDSVHFLNIIIKSPKEIEDEYNYCFNTEHSAAAFTWTQ
;
A
#
# COMPACT_ATOMS: atom_id res chain seq x y z
N MET A 1 -44.19 34.53 17.07
CA MET A 1 -44.06 33.49 16.03
C MET A 1 -42.99 33.98 15.07
N ALA A 2 -41.78 33.49 15.21
CA ALA A 2 -40.66 33.80 14.31
C ALA A 2 -39.99 32.47 13.98
N ASP A 3 -40.10 32.07 12.72
CA ASP A 3 -39.49 30.87 12.16
C ASP A 3 -37.97 31.01 12.16
N LEU A 4 -37.30 30.22 13.00
CA LEU A 4 -35.88 29.95 12.84
C LEU A 4 -35.73 28.70 11.98
N GLN A 5 -35.38 28.94 10.72
CA GLN A 5 -35.00 27.91 9.77
C GLN A 5 -33.85 27.07 10.33
N ASN A 6 -34.14 25.79 10.46
CA ASN A 6 -33.26 24.73 10.90
C ASN A 6 -32.25 24.43 9.77
N ILE A 7 -31.08 25.05 9.82
CA ILE A 7 -29.97 24.72 8.92
C ILE A 7 -29.28 23.48 9.48
N SER A 8 -29.85 22.31 9.16
CA SER A 8 -29.15 21.03 9.35
C SER A 8 -28.01 20.98 8.35
N GLY A 9 -26.83 21.42 8.76
CA GLY A 9 -25.58 21.16 8.06
C GLY A 9 -25.29 19.66 8.15
N GLY A 10 -25.78 18.90 7.16
CA GLY A 10 -25.41 17.52 6.95
C GLY A 10 -23.91 17.44 6.71
N LYS A 11 -23.14 17.18 7.78
CA LYS A 11 -21.74 16.80 7.67
C LYS A 11 -21.72 15.47 6.92
N ALA A 12 -21.40 15.51 5.63
CA ALA A 12 -21.07 14.30 4.89
C ALA A 12 -19.93 13.63 5.67
N GLU A 13 -20.24 12.53 6.34
CA GLU A 13 -19.26 11.73 7.06
C GLU A 13 -18.32 11.14 6.02
N LEU A 14 -17.21 11.83 5.77
CA LEU A 14 -16.14 11.40 4.88
C LEU A 14 -15.63 10.07 5.42
N GLN A 15 -15.92 9.00 4.69
CA GLN A 15 -15.39 7.66 4.99
C GLN A 15 -13.86 7.75 5.14
N PRO A 16 -13.26 7.09 6.15
CA PRO A 16 -11.82 7.11 6.35
C PRO A 16 -11.06 6.66 5.09
N GLU A 17 -9.89 7.25 4.82
CA GLU A 17 -9.03 6.79 3.72
C GLU A 17 -8.58 5.34 3.97
N ALA A 18 -8.36 4.58 2.88
CA ALA A 18 -7.88 3.20 2.96
C ALA A 18 -6.54 3.11 3.71
N ILE A 19 -6.44 2.10 4.57
CA ILE A 19 -5.22 1.74 5.29
C ILE A 19 -4.21 1.16 4.29
N THR A 20 -2.98 1.65 4.37
CA THR A 20 -1.87 1.29 3.48
C THR A 20 -0.90 0.31 4.14
N ASP A 21 -0.85 0.26 5.46
CA ASP A 21 -0.08 -0.73 6.21
C ASP A 21 -0.63 -0.93 7.64
N ILE A 22 -0.40 -2.12 8.21
CA ILE A 22 -0.80 -2.52 9.57
C ILE A 22 0.40 -3.17 10.25
N GLY A 23 0.62 -2.81 11.52
CA GLY A 23 1.70 -3.34 12.35
C GLY A 23 1.26 -3.61 13.79
N VAL A 24 2.25 -3.99 14.60
CA VAL A 24 2.12 -4.14 16.05
C VAL A 24 3.25 -3.35 16.70
N LEU A 25 2.97 -2.62 17.77
CA LEU A 25 3.95 -1.86 18.54
C LEU A 25 4.14 -2.46 19.92
N ALA A 26 5.37 -2.46 20.43
CA ALA A 26 5.65 -2.81 21.80
C ALA A 26 5.20 -1.69 22.76
N SER A 27 5.31 -0.43 22.35
CA SER A 27 5.01 0.75 23.17
C SER A 27 3.94 1.65 22.55
N LYS A 28 3.10 2.26 23.40
CA LYS A 28 2.13 3.30 22.99
C LYS A 28 2.67 4.74 23.07
N LYS A 29 3.94 4.93 23.47
CA LYS A 29 4.51 6.26 23.73
C LYS A 29 4.91 7.01 22.45
N GLU A 30 5.47 6.30 21.48
CA GLU A 30 6.04 6.90 20.26
C GLU A 30 5.73 6.00 19.06
N PRO A 31 4.58 6.17 18.38
CA PRO A 31 4.34 5.48 17.13
C PRO A 31 5.35 5.92 16.07
N PRO A 32 5.71 5.03 15.13
CA PRO A 32 6.37 5.43 13.89
C PRO A 32 5.59 6.55 13.19
N ALA A 33 6.31 7.45 12.52
CA ALA A 33 5.72 8.63 11.89
C ALA A 33 4.56 8.23 10.94
N GLY A 34 3.40 8.84 11.14
CA GLY A 34 2.21 8.60 10.32
C GLY A 34 1.38 7.36 10.71
N TYR A 35 1.76 6.61 11.74
CA TYR A 35 0.94 5.52 12.27
C TYR A 35 -0.03 6.00 13.36
N TYR A 36 -1.24 5.47 13.30
CA TYR A 36 -2.24 5.53 14.35
C TYR A 36 -2.11 4.29 15.23
N ILE A 37 -2.11 4.47 16.55
CA ILE A 37 -2.09 3.36 17.51
C ILE A 37 -3.50 3.12 18.03
N VAL A 38 -3.95 1.87 18.00
CA VAL A 38 -5.16 1.44 18.73
C VAL A 38 -4.74 1.07 20.15
N ALA A 39 -4.47 2.09 20.97
CA ALA A 39 -3.97 1.92 22.33
C ALA A 39 -5.10 1.66 23.35
N GLN A 40 -6.34 1.97 22.97
CA GLN A 40 -7.52 1.77 23.80
C GLN A 40 -8.61 1.05 23.02
N THR A 41 -9.44 0.31 23.75
CA THR A 41 -10.67 -0.28 23.23
C THR A 41 -11.69 0.82 22.96
N THR A 42 -12.75 0.51 22.20
CA THR A 42 -13.83 1.48 21.90
C THR A 42 -14.53 2.05 23.14
N ASP A 43 -14.38 1.43 24.31
CA ASP A 43 -14.90 1.87 25.61
C ASP A 43 -13.81 2.43 26.56
N GLY A 44 -12.59 2.65 26.07
CA GLY A 44 -11.54 3.40 26.76
C GLY A 44 -10.61 2.58 27.66
N PHE A 45 -10.72 1.25 27.67
CA PHE A 45 -9.79 0.37 28.39
C PHE A 45 -8.49 0.16 27.59
N ASP A 46 -7.43 -0.28 28.25
CA ASP A 46 -6.14 -0.56 27.60
C ASP A 46 -6.27 -1.71 26.57
N ALA A 47 -5.85 -1.47 25.33
CA ALA A 47 -5.95 -2.44 24.24
C ALA A 47 -4.68 -3.29 24.07
N ASN A 48 -4.03 -3.68 25.17
CA ASN A 48 -2.87 -4.57 25.11
C ASN A 48 -3.28 -5.97 24.64
N LEU A 49 -2.84 -6.34 23.43
CA LEU A 49 -3.11 -7.64 22.81
C LEU A 49 -2.27 -8.78 23.39
N TRP A 50 -1.29 -8.47 24.23
CA TRP A 50 -0.41 -9.47 24.81
C TRP A 50 -0.88 -9.95 26.17
N LYS A 51 -1.07 -11.28 26.29
CA LYS A 51 -1.42 -11.91 27.57
C LYS A 51 -0.21 -12.01 28.49
N ASP A 52 -0.29 -11.32 29.63
CA ASP A 52 0.73 -11.36 30.67
C ASP A 52 0.90 -12.77 31.25
N SER A 53 2.11 -13.04 31.74
CA SER A 53 2.46 -14.31 32.40
C SER A 53 2.93 -14.02 33.81
N ILE A 54 2.39 -14.74 34.80
CA ILE A 54 2.59 -14.49 36.24
C ILE A 54 4.08 -14.56 36.64
N PHE A 55 4.90 -15.28 35.88
CA PHE A 55 6.33 -15.47 36.17
C PHE A 55 7.28 -14.71 35.23
N LYS A 56 6.78 -13.79 34.40
CA LYS A 56 7.60 -13.04 33.43
C LYS A 56 7.34 -11.55 33.53
N SER A 57 8.31 -10.77 33.07
CA SER A 57 8.15 -9.33 32.89
C SER A 57 6.94 -9.02 32.01
N LYS A 58 6.28 -7.91 32.32
CA LYS A 58 5.16 -7.38 31.54
C LYS A 58 5.64 -7.08 30.11
N VAL A 59 4.89 -7.55 29.13
CA VAL A 59 5.10 -7.24 27.72
C VAL A 59 3.81 -6.69 27.18
N THR A 60 3.90 -5.61 26.40
CA THR A 60 2.74 -4.98 25.79
C THR A 60 2.83 -5.05 24.27
N ARG A 61 1.67 -5.19 23.63
CA ARG A 61 1.52 -5.17 22.18
C ARG A 61 0.26 -4.42 21.81
N TYR A 62 0.38 -3.43 20.94
CA TYR A 62 -0.73 -2.62 20.48
C TYR A 62 -0.81 -2.67 18.95
N LEU A 63 -2.01 -2.82 18.41
CA LEU A 63 -2.23 -2.71 16.98
C LEU A 63 -1.93 -1.28 16.53
N CYS A 64 -1.28 -1.13 15.37
CA CYS A 64 -1.13 0.15 14.71
C CYS A 64 -1.41 0.02 13.21
N PHE A 65 -1.74 1.14 12.57
CA PHE A 65 -1.92 1.19 11.12
C PHE A 65 -1.62 2.58 10.59
N THR A 66 -1.34 2.70 9.30
CA THR A 66 -1.18 3.99 8.62
C THR A 66 -2.06 4.08 7.39
N ARG A 67 -2.46 5.32 7.06
CA ARG A 67 -3.14 5.68 5.80
C ARG A 67 -2.22 6.50 4.89
N ALA A 68 -0.97 6.71 5.32
CA ALA A 68 -0.01 7.50 4.57
C ALA A 68 0.35 6.80 3.27
N ALA A 69 0.42 7.58 2.19
CA ALA A 69 0.89 7.10 0.91
C ALA A 69 2.40 6.90 0.97
N THR A 70 2.86 5.69 0.63
CA THR A 70 4.30 5.38 0.53
C THR A 70 4.93 5.91 -0.77
N SER A 71 4.11 6.36 -1.72
CA SER A 71 4.51 6.96 -2.98
C SER A 71 3.87 8.32 -3.18
N LYS A 72 4.61 9.24 -3.85
CA LYS A 72 4.07 10.54 -4.29
C LYS A 72 2.83 10.36 -5.19
N ASN A 73 2.75 9.24 -5.91
CA ASN A 73 1.56 8.85 -6.65
C ASN A 73 0.72 7.88 -5.81
N LYS A 74 -0.36 8.38 -5.21
CA LYS A 74 -1.31 7.57 -4.40
C LYS A 74 -1.85 6.35 -5.15
N GLN A 75 -1.94 6.38 -6.48
CA GLN A 75 -2.45 5.24 -7.29
C GLN A 75 -1.47 4.07 -7.35
N LEU A 76 -0.18 4.31 -7.07
CA LEU A 76 0.87 3.28 -7.03
C LEU A 76 1.07 2.71 -5.63
N CYS A 77 0.41 3.28 -4.61
CA CYS A 77 0.47 2.73 -3.26
C CYS A 77 -0.33 1.44 -3.17
N ASN A 78 0.11 0.53 -2.32
CA ASN A 78 -0.70 -0.62 -1.93
C ASN A 78 -1.73 -0.20 -0.87
N VAL A 79 -2.82 -0.95 -0.80
CA VAL A 79 -3.84 -0.85 0.24
C VAL A 79 -4.08 -2.22 0.85
N VAL A 80 -4.44 -2.25 2.12
CA VAL A 80 -4.79 -3.48 2.82
C VAL A 80 -6.22 -3.86 2.47
N VAL A 81 -6.43 -5.07 1.96
CA VAL A 81 -7.76 -5.58 1.56
C VAL A 81 -8.28 -6.68 2.46
N ASP A 82 -7.41 -7.36 3.20
CA ASP A 82 -7.79 -8.41 4.14
C ASP A 82 -6.76 -8.55 5.26
N VAL A 83 -7.23 -8.99 6.43
CA VAL A 83 -6.42 -9.28 7.63
C VAL A 83 -6.94 -10.56 8.26
N LYS A 84 -6.02 -11.47 8.57
CA LYS A 84 -6.33 -12.75 9.24
C LYS A 84 -5.50 -12.93 10.49
N LEU A 85 -6.11 -13.51 11.52
CA LEU A 85 -5.40 -14.06 12.67
C LEU A 85 -5.34 -15.57 12.48
N ILE A 86 -4.12 -16.13 12.47
CA ILE A 86 -3.89 -17.58 12.30
C ILE A 86 -2.94 -18.09 13.37
N ASP A 87 -3.03 -19.37 13.71
CA ASP A 87 -2.04 -20.01 14.58
C ASP A 87 -0.66 -19.97 13.90
N LEU A 88 0.41 -19.87 14.69
CA LEU A 88 1.80 -19.90 14.18
C LEU A 88 2.14 -21.20 13.42
N LYS A 89 1.47 -22.30 13.76
CA LYS A 89 1.65 -23.62 13.13
C LYS A 89 0.95 -23.73 11.77
N ASP A 90 -0.04 -22.87 11.52
CA ASP A 90 -0.87 -22.97 10.31
C ASP A 90 -0.10 -22.43 9.11
N CYS A 91 -0.35 -23.02 7.94
CA CYS A 91 0.25 -22.54 6.69
C CYS A 91 -0.18 -21.11 6.40
N LEU A 92 0.76 -20.28 5.94
CA LEU A 92 0.49 -18.91 5.53
C LEU A 92 -0.47 -18.90 4.33
N PRO A 93 -1.64 -18.21 4.40
CA PRO A 93 -2.56 -18.14 3.28
C PRO A 93 -1.94 -17.41 2.07
N GLU A 94 -2.35 -17.81 0.86
CA GLU A 94 -1.82 -17.24 -0.38
C GLU A 94 -2.06 -15.71 -0.48
N GLY A 95 -0.98 -14.99 -0.80
CA GLY A 95 -1.01 -13.53 -0.96
C GLY A 95 -1.05 -12.75 0.36
N PHE A 96 -0.87 -13.42 1.50
CA PHE A 96 -0.72 -12.76 2.80
C PHE A 96 0.74 -12.68 3.23
N THR A 97 1.08 -11.62 3.95
CA THR A 97 2.37 -11.43 4.61
C THR A 97 2.15 -11.42 6.13
N PRO A 98 2.91 -12.19 6.91
CA PRO A 98 2.77 -12.21 8.37
C PRO A 98 3.42 -10.98 9.02
N ILE A 99 2.78 -10.43 10.05
CA ILE A 99 3.37 -9.45 10.96
C ILE A 99 4.10 -10.25 12.05
N GLN A 100 5.40 -10.44 11.87
CA GLN A 100 6.22 -11.28 12.75
C GLN A 100 6.75 -10.50 13.96
N ASP A 101 7.22 -9.28 13.71
CA ASP A 101 7.91 -8.45 14.68
C ASP A 101 7.21 -7.10 14.88
N THR A 102 7.47 -6.47 16.02
CA THR A 102 6.97 -5.15 16.33
C THR A 102 7.65 -4.10 15.47
N THR A 103 6.88 -3.14 14.98
CA THR A 103 7.39 -2.09 14.07
C THR A 103 8.41 -1.19 14.76
N ASP A 104 8.28 -0.97 16.07
CA ASP A 104 9.13 -0.09 16.87
C ASP A 104 10.40 -0.77 17.41
N THR A 105 10.27 -1.98 17.98
CA THR A 105 11.38 -2.63 18.68
C THR A 105 11.91 -3.90 18.03
N GLN A 106 11.31 -4.36 16.91
CA GLN A 106 11.68 -5.59 16.22
C GLN A 106 11.67 -6.83 17.14
N GLU A 107 10.80 -6.81 18.16
CA GLU A 107 10.54 -7.96 19.02
C GLU A 107 9.37 -8.78 18.47
N GLN A 108 9.24 -10.05 18.86
CA GLN A 108 8.09 -10.87 18.48
C GLN A 108 6.74 -10.15 18.69
N ALA A 109 5.96 -10.00 17.62
CA ALA A 109 4.70 -9.28 17.61
C ALA A 109 3.63 -9.98 18.47
N LEU A 110 3.45 -11.29 18.27
CA LEU A 110 2.45 -12.11 18.96
C LEU A 110 2.99 -13.54 19.24
N ARG A 111 2.48 -14.19 20.29
CA ARG A 111 3.07 -15.44 20.83
C ARG A 111 2.56 -16.75 20.24
N LYS A 112 1.25 -16.88 20.07
CA LYS A 112 0.58 -18.14 19.70
C LYS A 112 0.01 -18.08 18.30
N GLU A 113 -0.50 -16.91 17.97
CA GLU A 113 -1.07 -16.57 16.68
C GLU A 113 -0.22 -15.46 16.05
N ARG A 114 -0.42 -15.22 14.77
CA ARG A 114 0.16 -14.11 14.02
C ARG A 114 -0.93 -13.42 13.22
N LEU A 115 -0.87 -12.10 13.16
CA LEU A 115 -1.65 -11.34 12.20
C LEU A 115 -0.98 -11.47 10.82
N CYS A 116 -1.81 -11.61 9.79
CA CYS A 116 -1.39 -11.72 8.40
C CYS A 116 -2.19 -10.71 7.59
N VAL A 117 -1.50 -9.94 6.75
CA VAL A 117 -2.08 -8.85 5.95
C VAL A 117 -2.01 -9.18 4.47
N LYS A 118 -3.08 -8.89 3.72
CA LYS A 118 -3.08 -8.96 2.26
C LYS A 118 -3.10 -7.55 1.69
N LEU A 119 -2.01 -7.20 1.01
CA LEU A 119 -1.86 -5.94 0.31
C LEU A 119 -2.04 -6.15 -1.19
N VAL A 120 -2.72 -5.20 -1.84
CA VAL A 120 -2.80 -5.15 -3.30
C VAL A 120 -2.58 -3.72 -3.78
N PRO A 121 -2.14 -3.50 -5.03
CA PRO A 121 -2.08 -2.16 -5.61
C PRO A 121 -3.44 -1.47 -5.53
N ARG A 122 -3.46 -0.19 -5.11
CA ARG A 122 -4.70 0.57 -4.87
C ARG A 122 -5.66 0.54 -6.07
N HIS A 123 -5.13 0.63 -7.28
CA HIS A 123 -5.94 0.63 -8.51
C HIS A 123 -6.67 -0.71 -8.77
N CYS A 124 -6.19 -1.82 -8.19
CA CYS A 124 -6.80 -3.14 -8.30
C CYS A 124 -7.91 -3.39 -7.25
N ALA A 125 -8.05 -2.53 -6.24
CA ALA A 125 -9.03 -2.71 -5.17
C ALA A 125 -10.25 -1.80 -5.35
N ASP A 126 -11.46 -2.35 -5.27
CA ASP A 126 -12.70 -1.56 -5.17
C ASP A 126 -13.05 -1.23 -3.72
N MET A 127 -12.75 -2.15 -2.80
CA MET A 127 -12.88 -1.99 -1.36
C MET A 127 -11.55 -2.28 -0.69
N ALA A 128 -11.25 -1.55 0.37
CA ALA A 128 -10.08 -1.75 1.21
C ALA A 128 -10.45 -1.50 2.66
N ILE A 129 -9.64 -2.03 3.58
CA ILE A 129 -9.81 -1.77 5.00
C ILE A 129 -9.55 -0.28 5.24
N CYS A 130 -10.52 0.42 5.83
CA CYS A 130 -10.43 1.85 6.10
C CYS A 130 -10.29 2.14 7.60
N ASP A 131 -10.66 1.21 8.47
CA ASP A 131 -10.51 1.36 9.91
C ASP A 131 -10.26 0.02 10.62
N MET A 132 -9.61 0.10 11.78
CA MET A 132 -9.41 -1.03 12.68
C MET A 132 -9.65 -0.63 14.12
N VAL A 133 -10.36 -1.46 14.85
CA VAL A 133 -10.72 -1.21 16.24
C VAL A 133 -10.55 -2.46 17.10
N VAL A 134 -10.35 -2.24 18.39
CA VAL A 134 -10.27 -3.29 19.39
C VAL A 134 -11.42 -3.10 20.39
N GLN A 135 -12.07 -4.19 20.78
CA GLN A 135 -13.23 -4.16 21.67
C GLN A 135 -13.08 -5.19 22.79
N GLY A 136 -13.57 -4.86 23.99
CA GLY A 136 -13.66 -5.84 25.07
C GLY A 136 -14.69 -6.93 24.78
N LYS A 137 -14.43 -8.15 25.26
CA LYS A 137 -15.25 -9.36 25.06
C LYS A 137 -16.75 -9.21 25.34
N SER A 138 -17.14 -8.33 26.25
CA SER A 138 -18.52 -8.22 26.75
C SER A 138 -19.45 -7.36 25.89
N LYS A 139 -19.04 -6.96 24.68
CA LYS A 139 -19.80 -6.02 23.85
C LYS A 139 -20.40 -6.70 22.62
N HIS A 140 -21.57 -6.21 22.23
CA HIS A 140 -22.26 -6.64 21.02
C HIS A 140 -21.49 -6.23 19.75
N SER A 141 -21.63 -7.03 18.68
CA SER A 141 -20.95 -6.85 17.40
C SER A 141 -21.08 -5.43 16.85
N LEU A 142 -20.00 -4.91 16.30
CA LEU A 142 -19.97 -3.61 15.63
C LEU A 142 -20.64 -3.70 14.25
N THR A 143 -21.66 -2.87 13.99
CA THR A 143 -22.31 -2.79 12.68
C THR A 143 -21.31 -2.32 11.62
N ASN A 144 -21.27 -2.99 10.47
CA ASN A 144 -20.35 -2.72 9.35
C ASN A 144 -18.86 -3.04 9.62
N TYR A 145 -18.56 -3.73 10.72
CA TYR A 145 -17.23 -4.25 11.00
C TYR A 145 -17.19 -5.77 10.87
N THR A 146 -16.06 -6.29 10.43
CA THR A 146 -15.79 -7.72 10.33
C THR A 146 -14.85 -8.13 11.46
N PHE A 147 -15.21 -9.22 12.14
CA PHE A 147 -14.40 -9.81 13.21
C PHE A 147 -13.22 -10.58 12.64
N ILE A 148 -12.02 -10.32 13.14
CA ILE A 148 -10.79 -11.04 12.75
C ILE A 148 -10.51 -12.19 13.71
N GLY A 149 -10.61 -11.92 15.02
CA GLY A 149 -10.20 -12.85 16.07
C GLY A 149 -10.06 -12.17 17.43
N GLU A 150 -9.72 -12.94 18.46
CA GLU A 150 -9.59 -12.48 19.85
C GLU A 150 -8.17 -12.70 20.37
N LEU A 151 -7.55 -11.65 20.92
CA LEU A 151 -6.26 -11.72 21.60
C LEU A 151 -6.38 -11.11 22.99
N ASN A 152 -5.91 -11.81 24.02
CA ASN A 152 -5.95 -11.34 25.42
C ASN A 152 -7.35 -10.90 25.90
N GLY A 153 -8.43 -11.57 25.45
CA GLY A 153 -9.80 -11.17 25.80
C GLY A 153 -10.33 -9.95 25.03
N LEU A 154 -9.60 -9.50 24.02
CA LEU A 154 -9.92 -8.35 23.19
C LEU A 154 -10.21 -8.79 21.76
N GLY A 155 -11.39 -8.46 21.26
CA GLY A 155 -11.78 -8.71 19.87
C GLY A 155 -11.21 -7.66 18.93
N ILE A 156 -10.64 -8.11 17.82
CA ILE A 156 -10.07 -7.25 16.77
C ILE A 156 -11.03 -7.23 15.58
N TRP A 157 -11.33 -6.02 15.10
CA TRP A 157 -12.31 -5.78 14.04
C TRP A 157 -11.76 -4.83 13.00
N TYR A 158 -12.22 -4.97 11.75
CA TYR A 158 -11.94 -4.00 10.69
C TYR A 158 -13.22 -3.55 9.98
N GLN A 159 -13.18 -2.35 9.40
CA GLN A 159 -14.22 -1.85 8.51
C GLN A 159 -13.68 -1.75 7.08
N LEU A 160 -14.50 -2.17 6.10
CA LEU A 160 -14.20 -1.93 4.68
C LEU A 160 -14.82 -0.62 4.21
N GLY A 161 -14.08 0.11 3.39
CA GLY A 161 -14.52 1.32 2.71
C GLY A 161 -14.25 1.25 1.20
N LYS A 162 -14.99 2.04 0.42
CA LYS A 162 -14.77 2.16 -1.02
C LYS A 162 -13.43 2.87 -1.28
N VAL A 163 -12.62 2.34 -2.19
CA VAL A 163 -11.37 2.97 -2.62
C VAL A 163 -11.68 4.01 -3.70
N ILE A 164 -11.40 5.28 -3.43
CA ILE A 164 -11.53 6.36 -4.43
C ILE A 164 -10.38 6.23 -5.43
N LYS A 165 -10.73 5.94 -6.68
CA LYS A 165 -9.82 5.90 -7.84
C LYS A 165 -9.87 7.27 -8.54
N SER A 166 -8.73 7.78 -9.01
CA SER A 166 -8.66 9.13 -9.63
C SER A 166 -9.57 9.31 -10.85
N GLN A 167 -10.05 8.21 -11.46
CA GLN A 167 -11.02 8.24 -12.57
C GLN A 167 -12.46 8.59 -12.11
N ASP A 168 -12.80 8.41 -10.84
CA ASP A 168 -14.15 8.71 -10.32
C ASP A 168 -14.38 10.21 -10.12
N THR A 169 -13.33 11.04 -10.14
CA THR A 169 -13.41 12.49 -9.96
C THR A 169 -13.80 13.28 -11.22
N VAL A 170 -13.91 12.63 -12.39
CA VAL A 170 -14.18 13.33 -13.68
C VAL A 170 -15.60 13.10 -14.21
N LEU A 171 -16.40 12.20 -13.63
CA LEU A 171 -17.74 11.87 -14.14
C LEU A 171 -18.86 12.27 -13.18
N LYS A 172 -19.04 13.59 -13.00
CA LYS A 172 -20.35 14.17 -12.71
C LYS A 172 -20.71 15.24 -13.72
N THR A 173 -20.61 14.90 -15.01
CA THR A 173 -21.38 15.55 -16.06
C THR A 173 -21.69 14.54 -17.15
N SER A 174 -22.98 14.18 -17.24
CA SER A 174 -23.69 13.63 -18.41
C SER A 174 -23.18 12.38 -19.14
N SER A 175 -24.04 11.35 -19.10
CA SER A 175 -24.49 10.47 -20.20
C SER A 175 -23.58 9.34 -20.75
N THR A 176 -24.08 8.11 -20.55
CA THR A 176 -24.09 6.94 -21.46
C THR A 176 -22.82 6.51 -22.20
N ALA A 177 -22.23 5.39 -21.79
CA ALA A 177 -22.11 4.15 -22.57
C ALA A 177 -21.19 3.17 -21.81
N GLY A 178 -21.70 1.95 -21.57
CA GLY A 178 -20.97 0.93 -20.83
C GLY A 178 -19.83 0.32 -21.63
N VAL A 179 -18.70 0.09 -20.98
CA VAL A 179 -17.79 -1.01 -21.30
C VAL A 179 -17.20 -1.51 -19.98
N ALA A 180 -17.74 -2.63 -19.48
CA ALA A 180 -17.16 -3.37 -18.37
C ALA A 180 -15.78 -3.91 -18.82
N ARG A 181 -14.69 -3.39 -18.25
CA ARG A 181 -13.37 -4.00 -18.38
C ARG A 181 -13.32 -5.21 -17.45
N LYS A 182 -13.65 -6.38 -17.99
CA LYS A 182 -13.54 -7.67 -17.30
C LYS A 182 -12.05 -8.00 -17.10
N CYS A 183 -11.66 -8.26 -15.86
CA CYS A 183 -10.38 -8.89 -15.52
C CYS A 183 -10.31 -10.24 -16.24
N LEU A 184 -9.19 -10.52 -16.91
CA LEU A 184 -9.00 -11.68 -17.79
C LEU A 184 -8.97 -12.98 -16.95
N GLU A 185 -10.11 -13.67 -16.87
CA GLU A 185 -10.17 -15.08 -16.48
C GLU A 185 -9.62 -15.92 -17.64
N SER A 186 -8.57 -16.70 -17.35
CA SER A 186 -7.99 -17.67 -18.30
C SER A 186 -8.99 -18.79 -18.62
N PRO A 187 -9.25 -19.15 -19.89
CA PRO A 187 -10.04 -20.32 -20.20
C PRO A 187 -9.16 -21.58 -20.13
N ALA A 188 -9.38 -22.39 -19.10
CA ALA A 188 -9.03 -23.80 -19.13
C ALA A 188 -9.89 -24.49 -20.20
N SER A 189 -9.26 -24.88 -21.32
CA SER A 189 -9.87 -25.79 -22.29
C SER A 189 -9.34 -27.20 -22.05
N SER A 190 -10.27 -28.10 -21.76
CA SER A 190 -10.06 -29.53 -21.82
C SER A 190 -10.24 -30.01 -23.26
N PRO A 191 -9.52 -31.07 -23.67
CA PRO A 191 -10.06 -31.99 -24.64
C PRO A 191 -10.09 -33.41 -24.10
N THR A 192 -11.23 -34.07 -24.30
CA THR A 192 -11.46 -35.47 -23.97
C THR A 192 -10.99 -36.39 -25.10
N LYS A 193 -10.24 -37.45 -24.72
CA LYS A 193 -10.12 -38.80 -25.31
C LYS A 193 -9.32 -39.01 -26.60
N LYS A 194 -8.25 -39.81 -26.51
CA LYS A 194 -8.18 -41.20 -27.01
C LYS A 194 -6.91 -41.92 -26.51
N ASN A 195 -7.05 -43.22 -26.23
CA ASN A 195 -6.04 -44.17 -25.75
C ASN A 195 -4.75 -44.19 -26.59
N MET A 196 -3.59 -44.43 -25.97
CA MET A 196 -2.71 -45.58 -26.24
C MET A 196 -1.48 -45.58 -25.30
N VAL A 197 -1.32 -46.70 -24.59
CA VAL A 197 -0.07 -47.45 -24.29
C VAL A 197 1.07 -46.76 -23.51
N ARG A 198 1.26 -47.28 -22.28
CA ARG A 198 2.47 -47.21 -21.44
C ARG A 198 3.61 -48.02 -22.08
N PRO A 199 4.87 -47.58 -21.93
CA PRO A 199 5.85 -48.50 -21.34
C PRO A 199 6.72 -47.84 -20.25
N ASP A 200 6.95 -48.60 -19.18
CA ASP A 200 8.09 -48.46 -18.28
C ASP A 200 9.39 -48.79 -19.03
N TYR A 201 10.47 -48.00 -18.86
CA TYR A 201 11.73 -48.49 -18.27
C TYR A 201 12.81 -47.38 -18.17
N GLU A 202 13.42 -47.37 -16.99
CA GLU A 202 14.84 -47.16 -16.69
C GLU A 202 15.56 -45.80 -16.60
N HIS A 203 16.37 -45.79 -15.54
CA HIS A 203 17.34 -44.80 -15.13
C HIS A 203 18.48 -44.72 -16.14
N GLN A 204 18.75 -43.52 -16.66
CA GLN A 204 20.10 -43.14 -17.06
C GLN A 204 20.45 -41.78 -16.46
N THR A 205 21.18 -41.88 -15.35
CA THR A 205 22.06 -40.85 -14.82
C THR A 205 23.16 -40.52 -15.83
N TYR A 206 23.16 -39.33 -16.45
CA TYR A 206 24.38 -38.59 -16.81
C TYR A 206 24.07 -37.08 -16.86
N ASN A 207 25.07 -36.31 -16.44
CA ASN A 207 24.98 -34.95 -15.89
C ASN A 207 24.80 -33.83 -16.92
N LEU A 208 24.48 -32.66 -16.35
CA LEU A 208 24.97 -31.32 -16.72
C LEU A 208 24.12 -30.56 -17.77
N TYR A 209 23.16 -29.77 -17.28
CA TYR A 209 23.13 -28.30 -17.42
C TYR A 209 21.91 -27.80 -16.66
N THR A 210 22.12 -26.85 -15.74
CA THR A 210 21.07 -26.11 -15.03
C THR A 210 20.25 -25.33 -16.05
N LYS A 211 19.16 -25.93 -16.56
CA LYS A 211 18.21 -25.22 -17.41
C LYS A 211 17.39 -24.29 -16.51
N SER A 212 17.72 -23.01 -16.54
CA SER A 212 16.99 -21.98 -15.80
C SER A 212 15.60 -21.85 -16.43
N ALA A 213 14.56 -21.62 -15.62
CA ALA A 213 13.17 -21.42 -16.06
C ALA A 213 12.95 -20.21 -16.99
N MET A 214 14.04 -19.55 -17.39
CA MET A 214 14.11 -18.38 -18.27
C MET A 214 14.64 -18.70 -19.67
N ASP A 215 15.19 -19.90 -19.91
CA ASP A 215 16.00 -20.20 -21.11
C ASP A 215 15.18 -20.33 -22.42
N ASP A 216 13.85 -20.32 -22.33
CA ASP A 216 12.94 -20.38 -23.48
C ASP A 216 11.88 -19.25 -23.46
N ILE A 217 12.10 -18.16 -22.72
CA ILE A 217 11.18 -16.99 -22.73
C ILE A 217 11.57 -16.04 -23.88
N PRO A 218 10.76 -15.91 -24.95
CA PRO A 218 11.02 -14.90 -25.97
C PRO A 218 10.74 -13.50 -25.40
N PHE A 219 11.79 -12.71 -25.20
CA PHE A 219 11.65 -11.28 -24.96
C PHE A 219 11.75 -10.53 -26.29
N MET A 220 10.81 -9.62 -26.55
CA MET A 220 10.92 -8.68 -27.67
C MET A 220 11.29 -7.30 -27.12
N ILE A 221 12.49 -6.83 -27.46
CA ILE A 221 12.83 -5.41 -27.32
C ILE A 221 12.08 -4.68 -28.44
N TYR A 222 11.17 -3.77 -28.07
CA TYR A 222 10.40 -2.99 -29.03
C TYR A 222 11.37 -2.20 -29.92
N LYS A 223 11.42 -2.54 -31.22
CA LYS A 223 12.34 -1.91 -32.17
C LYS A 223 11.77 -0.57 -32.65
N LYS A 224 11.87 0.44 -31.78
CA LYS A 224 11.87 1.87 -32.12
C LYS A 224 12.64 2.56 -30.99
N SER A 225 13.97 2.66 -31.07
CA SER A 225 14.62 3.73 -31.84
C SER A 225 16.06 3.34 -32.21
N THR A 226 16.26 2.96 -33.47
CA THR A 226 17.52 3.19 -34.17
C THR A 226 17.19 4.05 -35.39
N SER A 227 16.65 5.24 -35.14
CA SER A 227 16.84 6.37 -36.03
C SER A 227 17.69 7.35 -35.26
N THR A 228 18.98 7.33 -35.58
CA THR A 228 19.84 8.50 -35.64
C THR A 228 19.52 9.59 -34.60
N PHE A 229 20.23 9.53 -33.46
CA PHE A 229 20.50 10.72 -32.66
C PHE A 229 21.37 11.66 -33.52
N ARG A 230 20.72 12.43 -34.40
CA ARG A 230 21.20 13.66 -35.02
C ARG A 230 20.08 14.26 -35.86
N ASP A 231 19.86 15.54 -35.58
CA ASP A 231 19.05 16.53 -36.27
C ASP A 231 17.55 16.57 -35.94
N GLU A 232 17.17 17.77 -35.47
CA GLU A 232 15.83 18.30 -35.16
C GLU A 232 15.03 17.62 -34.04
N ILE A 233 15.27 18.10 -32.81
CA ILE A 233 14.25 18.11 -31.77
C ILE A 233 13.22 19.15 -32.18
N ASP A 234 12.17 18.71 -32.87
CA ASP A 234 10.96 19.50 -33.00
C ASP A 234 10.41 19.74 -31.59
N SER A 235 10.47 20.99 -31.18
CA SER A 235 9.97 21.48 -29.91
C SER A 235 8.47 21.18 -29.77
N VAL A 236 8.18 20.06 -29.13
CA VAL A 236 6.83 19.69 -28.69
C VAL A 236 6.44 20.69 -27.59
N HIS A 237 5.79 21.77 -28.01
CA HIS A 237 5.29 22.92 -27.24
C HIS A 237 4.15 22.56 -26.28
N PHE A 238 4.22 21.40 -25.62
CA PHE A 238 3.25 20.99 -24.63
C PHE A 238 3.76 21.44 -23.27
N LEU A 239 3.07 22.44 -22.69
CA LEU A 239 3.24 23.00 -21.33
C LEU A 239 4.11 24.26 -21.18
N ASN A 240 4.41 25.01 -22.26
CA ASN A 240 5.13 26.29 -22.17
C ASN A 240 6.51 26.20 -21.47
N ILE A 241 7.13 25.02 -21.52
CA ILE A 241 8.47 24.77 -21.00
C ILE A 241 9.42 24.73 -22.20
N ILE A 242 10.32 25.70 -22.27
CA ILE A 242 11.39 25.75 -23.28
C ILE A 242 12.57 24.97 -22.72
N ILE A 243 12.93 23.85 -23.36
CA ILE A 243 14.14 23.10 -23.02
C ILE A 243 15.32 23.86 -23.61
N LYS A 244 16.12 24.50 -22.75
CA LYS A 244 17.32 25.23 -23.15
C LYS A 244 18.49 24.26 -23.33
N SER A 245 19.34 24.54 -24.31
CA SER A 245 20.59 23.82 -24.49
C SER A 245 21.58 24.13 -23.35
N PRO A 246 22.58 23.27 -23.08
CA PRO A 246 23.60 23.54 -22.07
C PRO A 246 24.29 24.91 -22.25
N LYS A 247 24.56 25.28 -23.51
CA LYS A 247 25.16 26.58 -23.84
C LYS A 247 24.24 27.75 -23.53
N GLU A 248 22.95 27.63 -23.84
CA GLU A 248 21.96 28.67 -23.51
C GLU A 248 21.83 28.88 -21.99
N ILE A 249 21.93 27.80 -21.20
CA ILE A 249 21.94 27.86 -19.74
C ILE A 249 23.21 28.55 -19.23
N GLU A 250 24.37 28.20 -19.77
CA GLU A 250 25.65 28.82 -19.42
C GLU A 250 25.71 30.31 -19.78
N ASP A 251 25.13 30.72 -20.91
CA ASP A 251 25.05 32.12 -21.32
C ASP A 251 24.07 32.93 -20.45
N GLU A 252 22.92 32.35 -20.07
CA GLU A 252 21.89 33.04 -19.30
C GLU A 252 22.21 33.16 -17.81
N TYR A 253 22.80 32.12 -17.21
CA TYR A 253 23.07 32.05 -15.78
C TYR A 253 24.56 32.12 -15.46
N ASN A 254 25.35 32.73 -16.35
CA ASN A 254 26.77 32.95 -16.10
C ASN A 254 26.97 33.84 -14.86
N TYR A 255 27.34 33.20 -13.74
CA TYR A 255 27.64 33.91 -12.51
C TYR A 255 29.10 34.40 -12.55
N CYS A 256 29.29 35.71 -12.70
CA CYS A 256 30.59 36.35 -12.53
C CYS A 256 30.61 37.18 -11.24
N PHE A 257 31.67 37.04 -10.43
CA PHE A 257 31.90 37.75 -9.16
C PHE A 257 32.07 39.28 -9.31
N ASN A 258 31.77 39.84 -10.49
CA ASN A 258 31.91 41.26 -10.79
C ASN A 258 31.01 42.13 -9.90
N THR A 259 29.82 41.65 -9.55
CA THR A 259 28.89 42.34 -8.65
C THR A 259 29.45 42.42 -7.23
N GLU A 260 30.09 41.35 -6.74
CA GLU A 260 30.73 41.32 -5.42
C GLU A 260 32.03 42.13 -5.38
N HIS A 261 32.83 42.10 -6.44
CA HIS A 261 34.03 42.94 -6.56
C HIS A 261 33.67 44.43 -6.61
N SER A 262 32.55 44.79 -7.27
CA SER A 262 32.08 46.18 -7.30
C SER A 262 31.54 46.66 -5.95
N ALA A 263 30.93 45.75 -5.16
CA ALA A 263 30.47 46.04 -3.81
C ALA A 263 31.61 46.18 -2.79
N ALA A 264 32.71 45.44 -2.97
CA ALA A 264 33.88 45.48 -2.08
C ALA A 264 34.78 46.72 -2.29
N ALA A 265 34.63 47.43 -3.41
CA ALA A 265 35.45 48.61 -3.72
C ALA A 265 35.06 49.89 -2.94
N PHE A 266 33.94 49.87 -2.20
CA PHE A 266 33.53 50.99 -1.33
C PHE A 266 33.94 50.77 0.12
N THR A 267 35.25 50.80 0.38
CA THR A 267 35.76 51.03 1.73
C THR A 267 35.89 52.53 1.98
N TRP A 268 35.07 53.04 2.89
CA TRP A 268 35.03 54.43 3.33
C TRP A 268 36.41 54.92 3.81
N THR A 269 36.99 55.89 3.10
CA THR A 269 37.92 56.85 3.71
C THR A 269 37.09 57.92 4.41
N GLN A 270 36.92 57.80 5.73
CA GLN A 270 37.29 58.79 6.77
C GLN A 270 36.83 58.33 8.15
#